data_AF-B4D332-F1
#
_entry.id   AF-B4D332-F1
#
_cell.length_a   1.000
_cell.length_b   1.000
_cell.length_c   1.000
_cell.angle_alpha   90.00
_cell.angle_beta   90.00
_cell.angle_gamma   90.00
#
_symmetry.space_group_name_H-M   'P 1'
#
loop_
_entity.id
_entity.type
_entity.pdbx_description
1 polymer ?
#
loop_
_entity_poly.entity_id
_entity_poly.type
_entity_poly.pdbx_seq_one_letter_code
_entity_poly.pdbx_strand_id
1 'polypeptide(L)'
;MDWVTIEGMDKEWERADVKASAGEKAITVETKNVNALELSLSSRIVKPGCTLTIDGEKVPVDYPNIPNATVIYVRPTAHKVNGHWVKGPLIGRGTNDSNDLVKTPQVCGPIDHAFMSSFVFVKPTGQPLNDKVGAWAKSEFEHAIGFWRKTYRGDAPVKDDTAISDEDIKNSNLVLWGDPSSNKLLAKIIGALPVKWSGTELAFGGKNYDAAHTAPVMIFPNPLNPRKYVVLNSGVTFREQALLNNADQTPKLPDWAIVDLNTAPDAKWPGEVKAAGFFDEHWKVPAK
;
A
#
# COMPACT_ATOMS: atom_id res chain seq x y z
N MET A 1 -24.64 -0.63 5.30
CA MET A 1 -24.75 -0.43 3.84
C MET A 1 -23.90 0.79 3.57
N ASP A 2 -22.64 0.55 3.21
CA ASP A 2 -21.66 1.62 3.08
C ASP A 2 -21.75 2.12 1.64
N TRP A 3 -22.53 3.18 1.43
CA TRP A 3 -22.73 3.83 0.13
C TRP A 3 -21.69 4.91 -0.15
N VAL A 4 -20.70 5.05 0.73
CA VAL A 4 -19.61 6.02 0.64
C VAL A 4 -18.30 5.27 0.72
N THR A 5 -17.37 5.59 -0.18
CA THR A 5 -16.00 5.07 -0.16
C THR A 5 -15.04 6.26 -0.24
N ILE A 6 -14.10 6.34 0.70
CA ILE A 6 -12.96 7.25 0.60
C ILE A 6 -12.00 6.62 -0.40
N GLU A 7 -11.70 7.35 -1.48
CA GLU A 7 -10.88 6.88 -2.58
C GLU A 7 -9.47 7.48 -2.57
N GLY A 8 -9.24 8.52 -1.77
CA GLY A 8 -7.94 9.14 -1.55
C GLY A 8 -7.99 10.17 -0.42
N MET A 9 -6.84 10.43 0.17
CA MET A 9 -6.67 11.26 1.38
C MET A 9 -5.74 12.45 1.11
N ASP A 10 -5.97 13.59 1.77
CA ASP A 10 -5.04 14.72 1.60
C ASP A 10 -3.66 14.40 2.21
N LYS A 11 -3.65 13.66 3.33
CA LYS A 11 -2.46 13.21 4.03
C LYS A 11 -2.66 11.82 4.64
N GLU A 12 -1.72 10.95 4.33
CA GLU A 12 -1.71 9.58 4.82
C GLU A 12 -1.52 9.47 6.33
N TRP A 13 -2.12 8.42 6.90
CA TRP A 13 -2.09 8.11 8.34
C TRP A 13 -2.64 9.19 9.28
N GLU A 14 -3.29 10.21 8.74
CA GLU A 14 -4.12 11.14 9.51
C GLU A 14 -5.60 10.76 9.40
N ARG A 15 -6.36 11.07 10.45
CA ARG A 15 -7.80 10.77 10.48
C ARG A 15 -8.51 11.44 9.30
N ALA A 16 -9.19 10.63 8.48
CA ALA A 16 -10.14 11.08 7.47
C ALA A 16 -11.58 10.93 7.96
N ASP A 17 -12.43 11.89 7.66
CA ASP A 17 -13.86 11.87 8.01
C ASP A 17 -14.70 12.20 6.78
N VAL A 18 -15.80 11.46 6.60
CA VAL A 18 -16.87 11.81 5.66
C VAL A 18 -18.20 11.78 6.39
N LYS A 19 -18.93 12.88 6.33
CA LYS A 19 -20.34 12.95 6.76
C LYS A 19 -21.19 13.17 5.54
N ALA A 20 -22.03 12.20 5.22
CA ALA A 20 -22.82 12.24 4.00
C ALA A 20 -24.31 11.98 4.28
N SER A 21 -25.17 12.73 3.60
CA SER A 21 -26.62 12.57 3.63
C SER A 21 -27.16 12.57 2.20
N ALA A 22 -28.06 11.64 1.90
CA ALA A 22 -28.67 11.49 0.59
C ALA A 22 -30.20 11.45 0.69
N GLY A 23 -30.86 12.20 -0.18
CA GLY A 23 -32.30 12.18 -0.38
C GLY A 23 -32.66 12.30 -1.86
N GLU A 24 -33.96 12.34 -2.17
CA GLU A 24 -34.44 12.25 -3.55
C GLU A 24 -33.87 13.32 -4.50
N LYS A 25 -33.63 14.53 -3.98
CA LYS A 25 -33.23 15.71 -4.76
C LYS A 25 -31.82 16.23 -4.45
N ALA A 26 -31.20 15.80 -3.36
CA ALA A 26 -29.91 16.31 -2.94
C ALA A 26 -29.07 15.25 -2.22
N ILE A 27 -27.77 15.30 -2.48
CA ILE A 27 -26.70 14.63 -1.75
C ILE A 27 -25.79 15.72 -1.19
N THR A 28 -25.49 15.64 0.10
CA THR A 28 -24.59 16.56 0.79
C THR A 28 -23.48 15.77 1.44
N VAL A 29 -22.24 16.23 1.27
CA VAL A 29 -21.04 15.60 1.80
C VAL A 29 -20.16 16.67 2.43
N GLU A 30 -19.74 16.42 3.67
CA GLU A 30 -18.68 17.17 4.35
C GLU A 30 -17.49 16.25 4.55
N THR A 31 -16.29 16.74 4.25
CA THR A 31 -15.06 15.96 4.31
C THR A 31 -13.99 16.60 5.20
N LYS A 32 -13.12 15.75 5.75
CA LYS A 32 -11.86 16.14 6.38
C LYS A 32 -10.78 15.16 5.97
N ASN A 33 -9.64 15.66 5.48
CA ASN A 33 -8.50 14.86 5.02
C ASN A 33 -8.88 13.84 3.91
N VAL A 34 -9.75 14.26 2.99
CA VAL A 34 -10.20 13.45 1.84
C VAL A 34 -9.99 14.26 0.58
N ASN A 35 -9.36 13.64 -0.42
CA ASN A 35 -9.14 14.26 -1.72
C ASN A 35 -9.90 13.57 -2.85
N ALA A 36 -10.46 12.38 -2.62
CA ALA A 36 -11.26 11.65 -3.59
C ALA A 36 -12.27 10.74 -2.88
N LEU A 37 -13.46 10.60 -3.47
CA LEU A 37 -14.50 9.71 -2.97
C LEU A 37 -15.36 9.14 -4.09
N GLU A 38 -15.97 7.99 -3.81
CA GLU A 38 -17.05 7.38 -4.58
C GLU A 38 -18.31 7.28 -3.71
N LEU A 39 -19.46 7.58 -4.30
CA LEU A 39 -20.75 7.24 -3.72
C LEU A 39 -21.39 6.11 -4.53
N SER A 40 -22.18 5.25 -3.88
CA SER A 40 -22.90 4.16 -4.52
C SER A 40 -24.35 4.16 -4.04
N LEU A 41 -25.18 4.94 -4.72
CA LEU A 41 -26.56 5.21 -4.31
C LEU A 41 -27.55 4.55 -5.26
N SER A 42 -28.62 3.97 -4.71
CA SER A 42 -29.69 3.40 -5.53
C SER A 42 -30.66 4.47 -6.03
N SER A 43 -31.25 4.27 -7.21
CA SER A 43 -32.30 5.12 -7.77
C SER A 43 -33.62 5.10 -6.96
N ARG A 44 -33.68 4.27 -5.91
CA ARG A 44 -34.75 4.31 -4.90
C ARG A 44 -34.58 5.49 -3.95
N ILE A 45 -33.33 5.86 -3.66
CA ILE A 45 -32.98 6.96 -2.74
C ILE A 45 -32.84 8.27 -3.52
N VAL A 46 -32.10 8.25 -4.63
CA VAL A 46 -31.80 9.46 -5.43
C VAL A 46 -32.52 9.40 -6.77
N LYS A 47 -33.13 10.50 -7.19
CA LYS A 47 -33.85 10.60 -8.47
C LYS A 47 -33.04 11.37 -9.51
N PRO A 48 -33.29 11.15 -10.82
CA PRO A 48 -32.66 11.96 -11.87
C PRO A 48 -32.81 13.47 -11.61
N GLY A 49 -31.73 14.22 -11.78
CA GLY A 49 -31.68 15.65 -11.46
C GLY A 49 -31.35 15.98 -10.00
N CYS A 50 -31.07 14.98 -9.15
CA CYS A 50 -30.53 15.22 -7.82
C CYS A 50 -29.15 15.90 -7.89
N THR A 51 -28.94 16.84 -6.98
CA THR A 51 -27.72 17.66 -6.89
C THR A 51 -26.74 17.07 -5.90
N LEU A 52 -25.44 17.03 -6.22
CA LEU A 52 -24.38 16.67 -5.29
C LEU A 52 -23.62 17.92 -4.87
N THR A 53 -23.50 18.13 -3.57
CA THR A 53 -22.68 19.18 -2.96
C THR A 53 -21.64 18.55 -2.04
N ILE A 54 -20.36 18.84 -2.26
CA ILE A 54 -19.24 18.37 -1.44
C ILE A 54 -18.51 19.61 -0.90
N ASP A 55 -18.41 19.75 0.42
CA ASP A 55 -17.79 20.90 1.09
C ASP A 55 -18.32 22.27 0.60
N GLY A 56 -19.61 22.32 0.26
CA GLY A 56 -20.27 23.52 -0.28
C GLY A 56 -20.15 23.70 -1.80
N GLU A 57 -19.32 22.91 -2.48
CA GLU A 57 -19.14 22.96 -3.94
C GLU A 57 -20.07 22.01 -4.68
N LYS A 58 -20.66 22.46 -5.78
CA LYS A 58 -21.56 21.63 -6.60
C LYS A 58 -20.73 20.76 -7.55
N VAL A 59 -20.93 19.44 -7.46
CA VAL A 59 -20.29 18.47 -8.35
C VAL A 59 -21.35 17.86 -9.28
N PRO A 60 -21.14 17.85 -10.62
CA PRO A 60 -22.07 17.23 -11.54
C PRO A 60 -22.25 15.73 -11.26
N VAL A 61 -23.48 15.22 -11.39
CA VAL A 61 -23.82 13.80 -11.26
C VAL A 61 -24.40 13.29 -12.56
N ASP A 62 -23.85 12.19 -13.07
CA ASP A 62 -24.43 11.48 -14.20
C ASP A 62 -25.48 10.48 -13.73
N TYR A 63 -26.63 10.51 -14.38
CA TYR A 63 -27.70 9.55 -14.17
C TYR A 63 -27.73 8.62 -15.37
N PRO A 64 -27.25 7.38 -15.23
CA PRO A 64 -27.32 6.42 -16.33
C PRO A 64 -28.79 6.14 -16.64
N ASN A 65 -29.17 6.33 -17.90
CA ASN A 65 -30.48 5.94 -18.40
C ASN A 65 -30.39 4.54 -18.98
N ILE A 66 -30.74 3.53 -18.19
CA ILE A 66 -30.72 2.12 -18.60
C ILE A 66 -32.18 1.67 -18.79
N PRO A 67 -32.67 1.54 -20.04
CA PRO A 67 -34.02 1.07 -20.31
C PRO A 67 -34.29 -0.28 -19.65
N ASN A 68 -35.49 -0.46 -19.09
CA ASN A 68 -35.94 -1.69 -18.44
C ASN A 68 -35.19 -2.10 -17.15
N ALA A 69 -34.37 -1.22 -16.57
CA ALA A 69 -33.73 -1.50 -15.28
C ALA A 69 -34.70 -1.28 -14.10
N THR A 70 -34.89 -2.29 -13.26
CA THR A 70 -35.74 -2.22 -12.05
C THR A 70 -35.13 -1.33 -10.96
N VAL A 71 -33.80 -1.28 -10.86
CA VAL A 71 -33.03 -0.39 -9.98
C VAL A 71 -31.75 -0.01 -10.71
N ILE A 72 -31.37 1.26 -10.63
CA ILE A 72 -30.13 1.79 -11.20
C ILE A 72 -29.27 2.29 -10.04
N TYR A 73 -27.96 2.04 -10.09
CA TYR A 73 -27.02 2.65 -9.15
C TYR A 73 -26.40 3.89 -9.77
N VAL A 74 -26.48 5.00 -9.05
CA VAL A 74 -25.82 6.26 -9.35
C VAL A 74 -24.50 6.24 -8.60
N ARG A 75 -23.40 6.30 -9.34
CA ARG A 75 -22.04 6.21 -8.81
C ARG A 75 -21.21 7.46 -9.10
N PRO A 76 -21.56 8.61 -8.52
CA PRO A 76 -20.75 9.80 -8.70
C PRO A 76 -19.40 9.59 -8.01
N THR A 77 -18.35 9.87 -8.77
CA THR A 77 -16.99 9.98 -8.27
C THR A 77 -16.57 11.44 -8.31
N ALA A 78 -15.79 11.86 -7.33
CA ALA A 78 -15.27 13.20 -7.25
C ALA A 78 -13.85 13.18 -6.69
N HIS A 79 -13.03 14.14 -7.12
CA HIS A 79 -11.70 14.38 -6.57
C HIS A 79 -11.37 15.86 -6.53
N LYS A 80 -10.37 16.24 -5.72
CA LYS A 80 -9.86 17.60 -5.63
C LYS A 80 -8.84 17.88 -6.74
N VAL A 81 -8.99 19.01 -7.41
CA VAL A 81 -7.97 19.62 -8.28
C VAL A 81 -7.75 21.05 -7.79
N ASN A 82 -6.51 21.37 -7.40
CA ASN A 82 -6.16 22.68 -6.83
C ASN A 82 -7.08 23.10 -5.66
N GLY A 83 -7.48 22.14 -4.81
CA GLY A 83 -8.34 22.39 -3.65
C GLY A 83 -9.85 22.41 -3.94
N HIS A 84 -10.27 22.29 -5.20
CA HIS A 84 -11.68 22.32 -5.61
C HIS A 84 -12.18 20.95 -6.05
N TRP A 85 -13.42 20.62 -5.71
CA TRP A 85 -14.06 19.36 -6.07
C TRP A 85 -14.50 19.36 -7.53
N VAL A 86 -14.02 18.39 -8.28
CA VAL A 86 -14.42 18.14 -9.66
C VAL A 86 -14.97 16.73 -9.81
N LYS A 87 -15.81 16.54 -10.82
CA LYS A 87 -16.37 15.23 -11.16
C LYS A 87 -15.29 14.32 -11.75
N GLY A 88 -15.34 13.05 -11.38
CA GLY A 88 -14.52 11.98 -11.94
C GLY A 88 -13.61 11.33 -10.88
N PRO A 89 -13.04 10.15 -11.20
CA PRO A 89 -12.06 9.51 -10.33
C PRO A 89 -10.76 10.32 -10.28
N LEU A 90 -9.96 10.09 -9.25
CA LEU A 90 -8.61 10.64 -9.15
C LEU A 90 -7.79 10.24 -10.40
N ILE A 91 -7.03 11.17 -10.98
CA ILE A 91 -6.18 10.92 -12.15
C ILE A 91 -5.11 9.87 -11.80
N GLY A 92 -4.79 8.95 -12.73
CA GLY A 92 -3.82 7.86 -12.51
C GLY A 92 -4.44 6.53 -12.06
N ARG A 93 -5.75 6.52 -11.83
CA ARG A 93 -6.50 5.32 -11.42
C ARG A 93 -7.05 4.57 -12.62
N GLY A 94 -6.64 3.32 -12.80
CA GLY A 94 -7.26 2.39 -13.76
C GLY A 94 -6.79 2.50 -15.21
N THR A 95 -5.79 3.34 -15.51
CA THR A 95 -5.06 3.31 -16.78
C THR A 95 -3.71 2.63 -16.57
N ASN A 96 -3.40 1.58 -17.32
CA ASN A 96 -2.03 1.04 -17.40
C ASN A 96 -1.03 2.05 -18.00
N ASP A 97 -1.51 3.21 -18.44
CA ASP A 97 -0.80 4.20 -19.25
C ASP A 97 -0.29 5.43 -18.47
N SER A 98 -0.61 5.58 -17.18
CA SER A 98 -0.12 6.71 -16.39
C SER A 98 1.15 6.34 -15.61
N ASN A 99 2.26 7.00 -15.94
CA ASN A 99 3.51 6.98 -15.15
C ASN A 99 3.35 7.50 -13.71
N ASP A 100 2.18 7.99 -13.33
CA ASP A 100 1.87 8.46 -11.97
C ASP A 100 1.14 7.36 -11.20
N LEU A 101 1.89 6.66 -10.34
CA LEU A 101 1.34 5.75 -9.35
C LEU A 101 0.47 6.54 -8.36
N VAL A 102 -0.70 6.02 -8.01
CA VAL A 102 -1.60 6.65 -7.05
C VAL A 102 -2.12 5.59 -6.07
N LYS A 103 -2.23 5.96 -4.79
CA LYS A 103 -2.80 5.11 -3.76
C LYS A 103 -4.28 4.83 -4.01
N THR A 104 -4.70 3.62 -3.68
CA THR A 104 -6.11 3.20 -3.76
C THR A 104 -6.46 2.36 -2.52
N PRO A 105 -7.74 2.16 -2.17
CA PRO A 105 -8.13 1.26 -1.10
C PRO A 105 -7.59 -0.18 -1.25
N GLN A 106 -7.21 -0.59 -2.45
CA GLN A 106 -6.59 -1.90 -2.69
C GLN A 106 -5.06 -1.86 -2.58
N VAL A 107 -4.46 -0.69 -2.82
CA VAL A 107 -3.02 -0.46 -2.85
C VAL A 107 -2.70 0.90 -2.18
N CYS A 108 -2.73 0.99 -0.84
CA CYS A 108 -2.45 2.19 -0.03
C CYS A 108 -1.39 2.04 1.08
N GLY A 109 -0.92 0.84 1.42
CA GLY A 109 -0.07 0.59 2.60
C GLY A 109 -0.85 0.56 3.92
N PRO A 110 -0.18 0.48 5.10
CA PRO A 110 1.26 0.30 5.30
C PRO A 110 1.74 -1.11 4.93
N ILE A 111 2.98 -1.47 5.30
CA ILE A 111 3.58 -2.79 4.98
C ILE A 111 2.61 -3.95 5.24
N ASP A 112 1.92 -3.95 6.38
CA ASP A 112 0.99 -5.01 6.75
C ASP A 112 -0.21 -5.18 5.80
N HIS A 113 -0.58 -4.15 5.05
CA HIS A 113 -1.67 -4.20 4.07
C HIS A 113 -1.40 -5.23 2.96
N ALA A 114 -0.14 -5.57 2.68
CA ALA A 114 0.21 -6.62 1.75
C ALA A 114 -0.33 -8.01 2.17
N PHE A 115 -0.57 -8.22 3.46
CA PHE A 115 -1.05 -9.50 4.02
C PHE A 115 -2.57 -9.58 4.16
N MET A 116 -3.30 -8.55 3.73
CA MET A 116 -4.77 -8.55 3.65
C MET A 116 -5.29 -9.13 2.32
N SER A 117 -4.39 -9.60 1.45
CA SER A 117 -4.70 -10.26 0.18
C SER A 117 -3.72 -11.40 -0.07
N SER A 118 -3.88 -12.11 -1.20
CA SER A 118 -2.93 -13.15 -1.61
C SER A 118 -1.51 -12.60 -1.69
N PHE A 119 -0.55 -13.32 -1.11
CA PHE A 119 0.87 -12.98 -1.13
C PHE A 119 1.72 -14.23 -1.32
N VAL A 120 3.00 -14.05 -1.67
CA VAL A 120 4.02 -15.11 -1.71
C VAL A 120 5.32 -14.56 -1.12
N PHE A 121 5.92 -15.29 -0.19
CA PHE A 121 7.29 -15.06 0.25
C PHE A 121 8.27 -15.57 -0.82
N VAL A 122 9.04 -14.64 -1.37
CA VAL A 122 10.00 -14.89 -2.44
C VAL A 122 11.38 -15.01 -1.83
N LYS A 123 11.85 -16.26 -1.71
CA LYS A 123 13.13 -16.61 -1.12
C LYS A 123 14.27 -16.35 -2.12
N PRO A 124 15.35 -15.65 -1.72
CA PRO A 124 16.51 -15.44 -2.58
C PRO A 124 17.26 -16.75 -2.84
N THR A 125 17.82 -16.90 -4.04
CA THR A 125 18.68 -18.05 -4.42
C THR A 125 20.13 -17.66 -4.72
N GLY A 126 20.43 -16.36 -4.83
CA GLY A 126 21.76 -15.83 -5.11
C GLY A 126 22.58 -15.49 -3.86
N GLN A 127 23.74 -14.89 -4.08
CA GLN A 127 24.62 -14.39 -3.02
C GLN A 127 24.32 -12.92 -2.70
N PRO A 128 24.29 -12.55 -1.41
CA PRO A 128 24.03 -11.17 -1.01
C PRO A 128 25.17 -10.25 -1.41
N LEU A 129 24.86 -8.96 -1.53
CA LEU A 129 25.82 -7.89 -1.70
C LEU A 129 26.77 -7.78 -0.50
N ASN A 130 26.25 -8.02 0.71
CA ASN A 130 26.97 -7.93 1.97
C ASN A 130 26.57 -9.09 2.90
N ASP A 131 27.54 -9.78 3.49
CA ASP A 131 27.31 -10.95 4.36
C ASP A 131 26.38 -10.64 5.53
N LYS A 132 26.55 -9.48 6.16
CA LYS A 132 25.73 -9.05 7.31
C LYS A 132 24.26 -8.83 6.92
N VAL A 133 24.02 -8.17 5.79
CA VAL A 133 22.67 -7.94 5.25
C VAL A 133 22.04 -9.28 4.85
N GLY A 134 22.78 -10.15 4.17
CA GLY A 134 22.29 -11.47 3.79
C GLY A 134 21.94 -12.35 4.99
N ALA A 135 22.78 -12.36 6.04
CA ALA A 135 22.51 -13.07 7.28
C ALA A 135 21.27 -12.53 8.00
N TRP A 136 21.13 -11.20 8.07
CA TRP A 136 19.94 -10.57 8.64
C TRP A 136 18.68 -10.88 7.84
N ALA A 137 18.69 -10.73 6.51
CA ALA A 137 17.54 -11.00 5.66
C ALA A 137 17.10 -12.46 5.73
N LYS A 138 18.06 -13.39 5.82
CA LYS A 138 17.78 -14.81 6.06
C LYS A 138 17.12 -15.04 7.43
N SER A 139 17.67 -14.43 8.49
CA SER A 139 17.10 -14.53 9.83
C SER A 139 15.67 -13.97 9.89
N GLU A 140 15.42 -12.83 9.25
CA GLU A 140 14.09 -12.21 9.22
C GLU A 140 13.10 -13.00 8.33
N PHE A 141 13.57 -13.62 7.24
CA PHE A 141 12.76 -14.56 6.45
C PHE A 141 12.35 -15.79 7.27
N GLU A 142 13.30 -16.40 7.98
CA GLU A 142 13.03 -17.55 8.86
C GLU A 142 12.10 -17.17 10.02
N HIS A 143 12.32 -15.99 10.62
CA HIS A 143 11.43 -15.40 11.62
C HIS A 143 10.03 -15.22 11.06
N ALA A 144 9.86 -14.58 9.90
CA ALA A 144 8.57 -14.31 9.30
C ALA A 144 7.76 -15.58 9.02
N ILE A 145 8.40 -16.65 8.52
CA ILE A 145 7.75 -17.95 8.31
C ILE A 145 7.29 -18.55 9.64
N GLY A 146 8.19 -18.62 10.63
CA GLY A 146 7.87 -19.18 11.94
C GLY A 146 6.79 -18.38 12.67
N PHE A 147 6.88 -17.06 12.60
CA PHE A 147 5.94 -16.12 13.17
C PHE A 147 4.57 -16.23 12.51
N TRP A 148 4.51 -16.32 11.18
CA TRP A 148 3.26 -16.53 10.45
C TRP A 148 2.55 -17.81 10.91
N ARG A 149 3.29 -18.93 10.99
CA ARG A 149 2.74 -20.20 11.48
C ARG A 149 2.23 -20.11 12.91
N LYS A 150 2.99 -19.48 13.80
CA LYS A 150 2.62 -19.33 15.22
C LYS A 150 1.37 -18.47 15.39
N THR A 151 1.27 -17.37 14.64
CA THR A 151 0.21 -16.36 14.80
C THR A 151 -1.06 -16.74 14.04
N TYR A 152 -0.92 -17.18 12.78
CA TYR A 152 -2.05 -17.42 11.87
C TYR A 152 -2.39 -18.90 11.67
N ARG A 153 -1.65 -19.82 12.32
CA ARG A 153 -1.91 -21.28 12.32
C ARG A 153 -1.94 -21.90 10.91
N GLY A 154 -1.15 -21.35 10.00
CA GLY A 154 -0.97 -21.87 8.65
C GLY A 154 0.45 -21.60 8.15
N ASP A 155 0.87 -22.31 7.11
CA ASP A 155 2.18 -22.08 6.52
C ASP A 155 2.14 -20.91 5.53
N ALA A 156 3.12 -20.02 5.59
CA ALA A 156 3.24 -18.95 4.61
C ALA A 156 3.57 -19.56 3.24
N PRO A 157 2.95 -19.10 2.14
CA PRO A 157 3.31 -19.52 0.80
C PRO A 157 4.73 -19.04 0.48
N VAL A 158 5.63 -19.97 0.16
CA VAL A 158 7.04 -19.68 -0.14
C VAL A 158 7.38 -20.22 -1.52
N LYS A 159 8.10 -19.42 -2.31
CA LYS A 159 8.73 -19.85 -3.57
C LYS A 159 10.13 -19.25 -3.68
N ASP A 160 11.04 -19.97 -4.32
CA ASP A 160 12.32 -19.40 -4.74
C ASP A 160 12.10 -18.30 -5.78
N ASP A 161 12.95 -17.29 -5.80
CA ASP A 161 12.91 -16.18 -6.77
C ASP A 161 12.94 -16.63 -8.23
N THR A 162 13.56 -17.77 -8.53
CA THR A 162 13.60 -18.42 -9.85
C THR A 162 12.32 -19.15 -10.22
N ALA A 163 11.44 -19.41 -9.26
CA ALA A 163 10.21 -20.19 -9.43
C ALA A 163 8.94 -19.31 -9.45
N ILE A 164 9.09 -17.98 -9.36
CA ILE A 164 7.97 -17.05 -9.49
C ILE A 164 7.48 -17.02 -10.93
N SER A 165 6.19 -17.32 -11.11
CA SER A 165 5.52 -17.32 -12.42
C SER A 165 4.79 -16.01 -12.70
N ASP A 166 4.39 -15.80 -13.96
CA ASP A 166 3.54 -14.67 -14.34
C ASP A 166 2.17 -14.68 -13.61
N GLU A 167 1.66 -15.87 -13.30
CA GLU A 167 0.40 -16.02 -12.55
C GLU A 167 0.56 -15.59 -11.09
N ASP A 168 1.74 -15.79 -10.49
CA ASP A 168 2.05 -15.26 -9.15
C ASP A 168 2.10 -13.72 -9.17
N ILE A 169 2.78 -13.14 -10.16
CA ILE A 169 2.88 -11.67 -10.36
C ILE A 169 1.51 -11.04 -10.57
N LYS A 170 0.63 -11.73 -11.31
CA LYS A 170 -0.72 -11.26 -11.61
C LYS A 170 -1.62 -11.28 -10.38
N ASN A 171 -1.56 -12.32 -9.55
CA ASN A 171 -2.58 -12.57 -8.53
C ASN A 171 -2.13 -12.31 -7.09
N SER A 172 -0.84 -12.21 -6.82
CA SER A 172 -0.30 -12.12 -5.47
C SER A 172 0.60 -10.90 -5.27
N ASN A 173 0.63 -10.40 -4.04
CA ASN A 173 1.68 -9.52 -3.57
C ASN A 173 2.98 -10.34 -3.42
N LEU A 174 4.12 -9.74 -3.75
CA LEU A 174 5.41 -10.43 -3.75
C LEU A 174 6.28 -9.88 -2.63
N VAL A 175 6.57 -10.70 -1.63
CA VAL A 175 7.40 -10.31 -0.49
C VAL A 175 8.83 -10.78 -0.77
N LEU A 176 9.67 -9.86 -1.20
CA LEU A 176 11.03 -10.10 -1.69
C LEU A 176 12.02 -10.01 -0.53
N TRP A 177 12.71 -11.11 -0.25
CA TRP A 177 13.74 -11.20 0.77
C TRP A 177 15.15 -11.14 0.16
N GLY A 178 16.09 -10.54 0.89
CA GLY A 178 17.47 -10.33 0.47
C GLY A 178 17.71 -8.94 -0.11
N ASP A 179 18.58 -8.88 -1.11
CA ASP A 179 19.03 -7.68 -1.79
C ASP A 179 19.06 -7.90 -3.33
N PRO A 180 19.34 -6.87 -4.14
CA PRO A 180 19.33 -7.00 -5.60
C PRO A 180 20.36 -7.99 -6.17
N SER A 181 21.36 -8.45 -5.41
CA SER A 181 22.31 -9.49 -5.87
C SER A 181 21.79 -10.89 -5.55
N SER A 182 21.14 -11.05 -4.41
CA SER A 182 20.66 -12.35 -3.92
C SER A 182 19.26 -12.73 -4.42
N ASN A 183 18.42 -11.75 -4.76
CA ASN A 183 17.06 -11.98 -5.24
C ASN A 183 16.88 -11.49 -6.69
N LYS A 184 16.73 -12.41 -7.63
CA LYS A 184 16.63 -12.11 -9.08
C LYS A 184 15.43 -11.26 -9.43
N LEU A 185 14.31 -11.45 -8.74
CA LEU A 185 13.11 -10.66 -8.98
C LEU A 185 13.30 -9.22 -8.47
N LEU A 186 13.94 -9.06 -7.31
CA LEU A 186 14.32 -7.72 -6.81
C LEU A 186 15.30 -7.04 -7.77
N ALA A 187 16.32 -7.76 -8.25
CA ALA A 187 17.27 -7.26 -9.26
C ALA A 187 16.56 -6.70 -10.51
N LYS A 188 15.51 -7.39 -10.97
CA LYS A 188 14.72 -7.02 -12.15
C LYS A 188 13.95 -5.70 -11.95
N ILE A 189 13.47 -5.43 -10.73
CA ILE A 189 12.55 -4.31 -10.48
C ILE A 189 13.17 -3.13 -9.71
N ILE A 190 14.35 -3.29 -9.11
CA ILE A 190 14.95 -2.30 -8.21
C ILE A 190 15.05 -0.90 -8.84
N GLY A 191 15.31 -0.82 -10.15
CA GLY A 191 15.41 0.45 -10.88
C GLY A 191 14.09 1.24 -10.98
N ALA A 192 12.95 0.61 -10.70
CA ALA A 192 11.63 1.25 -10.66
C ALA A 192 11.14 1.52 -9.22
N LEU A 193 11.92 1.13 -8.20
CA LEU A 193 11.61 1.41 -6.80
C LEU A 193 12.26 2.72 -6.35
N PRO A 194 11.72 3.42 -5.33
CA PRO A 194 12.28 4.68 -4.84
C PRO A 194 13.53 4.47 -3.94
N VAL A 195 14.33 3.43 -4.22
CA VAL A 195 15.54 3.07 -3.48
C VAL A 195 16.65 2.69 -4.45
N LYS A 196 17.86 3.22 -4.23
CA LYS A 196 19.07 2.74 -4.91
C LYS A 196 19.84 1.89 -3.93
N TRP A 197 20.20 0.68 -4.33
CA TRP A 197 20.88 -0.26 -3.45
C TRP A 197 21.99 -1.00 -4.18
N SER A 198 23.22 -0.80 -3.70
CA SER A 198 24.45 -1.41 -4.19
C SER A 198 25.23 -2.03 -3.04
N GLY A 199 26.39 -2.62 -3.32
CA GLY A 199 27.25 -3.20 -2.27
C GLY A 199 27.78 -2.18 -1.26
N THR A 200 27.91 -0.91 -1.64
CA THR A 200 28.49 0.14 -0.79
C THR A 200 27.50 1.20 -0.35
N GLU A 201 26.45 1.44 -1.12
CA GLU A 201 25.52 2.55 -0.90
C GLU A 201 24.06 2.09 -0.96
N LEU A 202 23.29 2.50 0.06
CA LEU A 202 21.83 2.46 0.09
C LEU A 202 21.34 3.91 0.11
N ALA A 203 20.70 4.38 -0.96
CA ALA A 203 20.16 5.73 -1.06
C ALA A 203 18.63 5.72 -1.11
N PHE A 204 18.00 6.48 -0.22
CA PHE A 204 16.55 6.59 -0.10
C PHE A 204 16.15 7.98 0.40
N GLY A 205 15.12 8.59 -0.20
CA GLY A 205 14.59 9.88 0.26
C GLY A 205 15.62 11.02 0.33
N GLY A 206 16.58 11.05 -0.61
CA GLY A 206 17.66 12.04 -0.64
C GLY A 206 18.76 11.84 0.42
N LYS A 207 18.76 10.71 1.14
CA LYS A 207 19.77 10.34 2.12
C LYS A 207 20.52 9.09 1.69
N ASN A 208 21.78 9.03 2.09
CA ASN A 208 22.65 7.88 1.88
C ASN A 208 22.91 7.17 3.21
N TYR A 209 22.96 5.85 3.14
CA TYR A 209 23.20 4.93 4.24
C TYR A 209 24.26 3.92 3.82
N ASP A 210 25.01 3.42 4.81
CA ASP A 210 26.00 2.37 4.60
C ASP A 210 25.30 1.03 4.30
N ALA A 211 25.43 0.55 3.06
CA ALA A 211 24.77 -0.68 2.61
C ALA A 211 25.32 -1.96 3.27
N ALA A 212 26.49 -1.91 3.93
CA ALA A 212 27.01 -3.06 4.67
C ALA A 212 26.29 -3.27 6.01
N HIS A 213 25.62 -2.24 6.51
CA HIS A 213 25.01 -2.22 7.84
C HIS A 213 23.56 -1.75 7.85
N THR A 214 22.97 -1.46 6.69
CA THR A 214 21.58 -1.04 6.58
C THR A 214 20.81 -1.80 5.54
N ALA A 215 19.51 -2.00 5.80
CA ALA A 215 18.58 -2.59 4.86
C ALA A 215 17.28 -1.78 4.82
N PRO A 216 16.66 -1.62 3.64
CA PRO A 216 15.31 -1.10 3.54
C PRO A 216 14.29 -2.21 3.84
N VAL A 217 13.27 -1.84 4.61
CA VAL A 217 12.00 -2.57 4.68
C VAL A 217 10.92 -1.64 4.15
N MET A 218 10.14 -2.07 3.16
CA MET A 218 9.16 -1.18 2.52
C MET A 218 8.09 -1.93 1.74
N ILE A 219 6.96 -1.28 1.52
CA ILE A 219 5.91 -1.69 0.59
C ILE A 219 5.83 -0.70 -0.57
N PHE A 220 5.60 -1.20 -1.78
CA PHE A 220 5.47 -0.36 -2.97
C PHE A 220 4.60 -1.06 -4.04
N PRO A 221 3.93 -0.32 -4.95
CA PRO A 221 3.29 -0.93 -6.11
C PRO A 221 4.29 -1.76 -6.90
N ASN A 222 3.91 -3.00 -7.23
CA ASN A 222 4.75 -3.90 -8.01
C ASN A 222 4.94 -3.32 -9.42
N PRO A 223 6.17 -3.00 -9.87
CA PRO A 223 6.39 -2.46 -11.22
C PRO A 223 5.94 -3.40 -12.35
N LEU A 224 5.78 -4.70 -12.07
CA LEU A 224 5.27 -5.69 -13.03
C LEU A 224 3.73 -5.80 -13.01
N ASN A 225 3.08 -5.26 -11.98
CA ASN A 225 1.62 -5.20 -11.84
C ASN A 225 1.24 -4.17 -10.75
N PRO A 226 1.03 -2.89 -11.09
CA PRO A 226 0.80 -1.83 -10.09
C PRO A 226 -0.46 -2.00 -9.22
N ARG A 227 -1.32 -2.98 -9.53
CA ARG A 227 -2.48 -3.36 -8.69
C ARG A 227 -2.13 -4.32 -7.56
N LYS A 228 -0.86 -4.71 -7.43
CA LYS A 228 -0.30 -5.59 -6.40
C LYS A 228 0.90 -4.90 -5.79
N TYR A 229 1.34 -5.42 -4.65
CA TYR A 229 2.54 -4.93 -3.97
C TYR A 229 3.77 -5.77 -4.26
N VAL A 230 4.91 -5.10 -4.14
CA VAL A 230 6.14 -5.71 -3.65
C VAL A 230 6.39 -5.24 -2.22
N VAL A 231 6.86 -6.14 -1.36
CA VAL A 231 7.34 -5.83 -0.01
C VAL A 231 8.80 -6.24 0.06
N LEU A 232 9.67 -5.38 0.58
CA LEU A 232 11.08 -5.70 0.77
C LEU A 232 11.35 -6.08 2.23
N ASN A 233 11.96 -7.25 2.45
CA ASN A 233 12.53 -7.70 3.72
C ASN A 233 11.62 -7.56 4.95
N SER A 234 10.30 -7.75 4.79
CA SER A 234 9.36 -7.61 5.89
C SER A 234 8.19 -8.58 5.78
N GLY A 235 7.81 -9.16 6.92
CA GLY A 235 6.52 -9.82 7.13
C GLY A 235 5.49 -8.84 7.70
N VAL A 236 4.52 -9.37 8.45
CA VAL A 236 3.73 -8.51 9.37
C VAL A 236 4.67 -7.82 10.35
N THR A 237 4.38 -6.56 10.69
CA THR A 237 5.38 -5.70 11.33
C THR A 237 5.35 -5.74 12.86
N PHE A 238 4.27 -6.26 13.45
CA PHE A 238 4.26 -6.59 14.87
C PHE A 238 5.07 -7.87 15.15
N ARG A 239 5.70 -7.92 16.32
CA ARG A 239 6.58 -9.02 16.75
C ARG A 239 6.12 -9.60 18.08
N GLU A 240 6.96 -10.39 18.74
CA GLU A 240 6.62 -11.18 19.92
C GLU A 240 5.98 -10.39 21.05
N GLN A 241 6.35 -9.11 21.24
CA GLN A 241 5.74 -8.28 22.27
C GLN A 241 4.21 -8.17 22.10
N ALA A 242 3.73 -8.12 20.86
CA ALA A 242 2.31 -8.01 20.54
C ALA A 242 1.54 -9.33 20.67
N LEU A 243 2.23 -10.45 20.94
CA LEU A 243 1.55 -11.73 21.20
C LEU A 243 0.93 -11.81 22.59
N LEU A 244 1.26 -10.88 23.49
CA LEU A 244 0.64 -10.78 24.81
C LEU A 244 -0.83 -10.34 24.73
N ASN A 245 -1.18 -9.52 23.75
CA ASN A 245 -2.51 -8.97 23.58
C ASN A 245 -2.81 -8.72 22.09
N ASN A 246 -3.94 -9.24 21.61
CA ASN A 246 -4.37 -9.02 20.23
C ASN A 246 -4.60 -7.53 19.90
N ALA A 247 -4.87 -6.67 20.89
CA ALA A 247 -4.96 -5.22 20.67
C ALA A 247 -3.62 -4.60 20.23
N ASP A 248 -2.49 -5.26 20.52
CA ASP A 248 -1.17 -4.82 20.11
C ASP A 248 -0.76 -5.37 18.73
N GLN A 249 -1.56 -6.25 18.11
CA GLN A 249 -1.32 -6.82 16.77
C GLN A 249 -1.77 -5.84 15.66
N THR A 250 -1.32 -4.59 15.79
CA THR A 250 -1.51 -3.53 14.80
C THR A 250 -0.21 -3.29 14.04
N PRO A 251 -0.26 -2.69 12.83
CA PRO A 251 0.95 -2.30 12.10
C PRO A 251 1.89 -1.45 12.97
N LYS A 252 3.18 -1.79 12.99
CA LYS A 252 4.23 -1.13 13.77
C LYS A 252 5.23 -0.37 12.89
N LEU A 253 5.32 -0.71 11.62
CA LEU A 253 6.09 0.05 10.64
C LEU A 253 5.14 0.68 9.59
N PRO A 254 5.47 1.89 9.10
CA PRO A 254 4.69 2.57 8.07
C PRO A 254 4.99 1.98 6.69
N ASP A 255 4.86 2.75 5.60
CA ASP A 255 5.14 2.25 4.25
C ASP A 255 6.61 1.87 4.04
N TRP A 256 7.53 2.52 4.75
CA TRP A 256 8.96 2.25 4.65
C TRP A 256 9.70 2.53 5.95
N ALA A 257 10.81 1.79 6.16
CA ALA A 257 11.80 2.07 7.17
C ALA A 257 13.20 1.68 6.70
N ILE A 258 14.21 2.39 7.23
CA ILE A 258 15.63 2.06 7.07
C ILE A 258 16.13 1.50 8.39
N VAL A 259 16.55 0.23 8.38
CA VAL A 259 16.97 -0.51 9.56
C VAL A 259 18.48 -0.54 9.64
N ASP A 260 19.06 -0.17 10.79
CA ASP A 260 20.46 -0.43 11.12
C ASP A 260 20.62 -1.83 11.72
N LEU A 261 21.53 -2.59 11.15
CA LEU A 261 21.79 -3.98 11.47
C LEU A 261 22.91 -4.13 12.51
N ASN A 262 23.49 -3.03 13.01
CA ASN A 262 24.39 -3.04 14.17
C ASN A 262 23.64 -3.33 15.47
N THR A 263 22.34 -3.08 15.50
CA THR A 263 21.44 -3.54 16.55
C THR A 263 20.74 -4.81 16.09
N ALA A 264 20.82 -5.86 16.90
CA ALA A 264 20.14 -7.11 16.60
C ALA A 264 18.61 -6.94 16.67
N PRO A 265 17.83 -7.70 15.88
CA PRO A 265 16.37 -7.76 16.03
C PRO A 265 15.95 -8.15 17.45
N ASP A 266 14.83 -7.61 17.91
CA ASP A 266 14.24 -7.94 19.22
C ASP A 266 12.73 -8.24 19.09
N ALA A 267 12.04 -8.31 20.23
CA ALA A 267 10.60 -8.59 20.30
C ALA A 267 9.71 -7.45 19.76
N LYS A 268 10.28 -6.32 19.32
CA LYS A 268 9.60 -5.12 18.82
C LYS A 268 10.02 -4.75 17.41
N TRP A 269 11.31 -4.82 17.12
CA TRP A 269 11.90 -4.26 15.90
C TRP A 269 12.84 -5.25 15.21
N PRO A 270 12.95 -5.16 13.87
CA PRO A 270 13.88 -5.98 13.09
C PRO A 270 15.35 -5.51 13.19
N GLY A 271 15.65 -4.58 14.10
CA GLY A 271 16.91 -3.84 14.23
C GLY A 271 16.61 -2.40 14.65
N GLU A 272 17.60 -1.51 14.65
CA GLU A 272 17.36 -0.10 14.98
C GLU A 272 16.71 0.62 13.79
N VAL A 273 15.55 1.24 14.00
CA VAL A 273 14.86 2.01 12.95
C VAL A 273 15.45 3.42 12.88
N LYS A 274 16.34 3.68 11.89
CA LYS A 274 16.99 4.99 11.71
C LYS A 274 16.11 6.04 11.07
N ALA A 275 15.18 5.60 10.23
CA ALA A 275 14.19 6.45 9.59
C ALA A 275 12.99 5.59 9.20
N ALA A 276 11.80 6.18 9.25
CA ALA A 276 10.58 5.55 8.77
C ALA A 276 9.58 6.63 8.33
N GLY A 277 8.66 6.26 7.45
CA GLY A 277 7.60 7.18 7.02
C GLY A 277 6.59 6.55 6.06
N PHE A 278 5.63 7.37 5.65
CA PHE A 278 4.65 7.03 4.64
C PHE A 278 5.05 7.66 3.31
N PHE A 279 4.72 7.01 2.20
CA PHE A 279 4.67 7.68 0.91
C PHE A 279 3.42 8.58 0.86
N ASP A 280 3.45 9.63 0.04
CA ASP A 280 2.25 10.41 -0.27
C ASP A 280 1.27 9.60 -1.16
N GLU A 281 0.13 10.22 -1.49
CA GLU A 281 -0.89 9.63 -2.36
C GLU A 281 -0.37 9.23 -3.75
N HIS A 282 0.79 9.75 -4.16
CA HIS A 282 1.43 9.45 -5.44
C HIS A 282 2.63 8.52 -5.29
N TRP A 283 2.72 7.80 -4.16
CA TRP A 283 3.81 6.89 -3.83
C TRP A 283 5.20 7.56 -3.81
N LYS A 284 5.28 8.87 -3.57
CA LYS A 284 6.55 9.61 -3.47
C LYS A 284 6.94 9.79 -2.01
N VAL A 285 8.25 9.86 -1.75
CA VAL A 285 8.77 10.24 -0.44
C VAL A 285 8.53 11.74 -0.25
N PRO A 286 7.75 12.18 0.74
CA PRO A 286 7.49 13.60 0.93
C PRO A 286 8.78 14.39 1.16
N ALA A 287 8.88 15.59 0.58
CA ALA A 287 9.93 16.53 0.94
C ALA A 287 9.79 16.90 2.43
N LYS A 288 10.91 16.91 3.16
CA LYS A 288 10.96 17.38 4.55
C LYS A 288 10.96 18.90 4.63
#